data_AF-A0A521A2R6-F1
#
_entry.id   AF-A0A521A2R6-F1
#
_cell.length_a   1.000
_cell.length_b   1.000
_cell.length_c   1.000
_cell.angle_alpha   90.00
_cell.angle_beta   90.00
_cell.angle_gamma   90.00
#
_symmetry.space_group_name_H-M   'P 1'
#
loop_
_entity.id
_entity.type
_entity.pdbx_description
1 polymer ?
#
loop_
_entity_poly.entity_id
_entity_poly.type
_entity_poly.pdbx_seq_one_letter_code
_entity_poly.pdbx_strand_id
1 'polypeptide(L)'
;VDIVVSTSSVNFNNPMETIKTLVIQNNNLNTAITDLKPQYTLGNQLIYRYDTESAFDGGNEYYFFETKDVRAANVGVQFIDLQDIYHSFLFTNGKRKDLPYTYNPDINGNFVITTVDRNDVDVEADYTMVHFSLLLDELPKDKAVHIYGGFNNFAIEDMTKMTFNSESGLYECAFRLKQGFYNYKYVIVDETGKVDEGAISGNFWQTENNYKVLVYYRDLGARFDRLIGLGETSSVNISN
;
A
#
# COMPACT_ATOMS: atom_id res chain seq x y z
N VAL A 1 -13.66 -8.46 -6.06
CA VAL A 1 -13.88 -7.21 -6.83
C VAL A 1 -14.57 -7.59 -8.11
N ASP A 2 -15.82 -7.18 -8.29
CA ASP A 2 -16.57 -7.52 -9.50
C ASP A 2 -16.31 -6.51 -10.62
N ILE A 3 -16.09 -7.02 -11.83
CA ILE A 3 -15.65 -6.23 -12.98
C ILE A 3 -16.59 -6.49 -14.16
N VAL A 4 -16.99 -5.41 -14.84
CA VAL A 4 -17.63 -5.48 -16.14
C VAL A 4 -16.81 -4.64 -17.12
N VAL A 5 -16.28 -5.29 -18.15
CA VAL A 5 -15.58 -4.61 -19.25
C VAL A 5 -16.52 -4.58 -20.44
N SER A 6 -16.86 -3.39 -20.91
CA SER A 6 -17.74 -3.23 -22.07
C SER A 6 -17.16 -2.21 -23.04
N THR A 7 -17.37 -2.43 -24.33
CA THR A 7 -16.94 -1.51 -25.37
C THR A 7 -17.93 -1.50 -26.53
N SER A 8 -18.11 -0.32 -27.13
CA SER A 8 -18.86 -0.13 -28.37
C SER A 8 -17.94 0.07 -29.58
N SER A 9 -16.63 0.22 -29.36
CA SER A 9 -15.66 0.63 -30.38
C SER A 9 -14.74 -0.49 -30.87
N VAL A 10 -14.63 -1.59 -30.11
CA VAL A 10 -13.73 -2.72 -30.42
C VAL A 10 -14.52 -4.02 -30.37
N ASN A 11 -14.34 -4.89 -31.36
CA ASN A 11 -14.83 -6.26 -31.28
C ASN A 11 -13.77 -7.12 -30.58
N PHE A 12 -14.12 -7.76 -29.47
CA PHE A 12 -13.17 -8.61 -28.76
C PHE A 12 -13.07 -9.97 -29.44
N ASN A 13 -12.02 -10.17 -30.23
CA ASN A 13 -11.69 -11.46 -30.82
C ASN A 13 -11.05 -12.38 -29.79
N ASN A 14 -11.63 -13.53 -29.50
CA ASN A 14 -11.12 -14.49 -28.51
C ASN A 14 -10.73 -13.85 -27.15
N PRO A 15 -11.68 -13.19 -26.44
CA PRO A 15 -11.39 -12.42 -25.23
C PRO A 15 -10.73 -13.22 -24.11
N MET A 16 -10.90 -14.54 -24.07
CA MET A 16 -10.24 -15.42 -23.09
C MET A 16 -8.71 -15.40 -23.21
N GLU A 17 -8.18 -15.12 -24.41
CA GLU A 17 -6.74 -15.10 -24.69
C GLU A 17 -6.22 -13.69 -24.92
N THR A 18 -7.01 -12.82 -25.55
CA THR A 18 -6.54 -11.50 -25.98
C THR A 18 -6.73 -10.41 -24.94
N ILE A 19 -7.60 -10.61 -23.95
CA ILE A 19 -7.83 -9.66 -22.86
C ILE A 19 -7.09 -10.13 -21.61
N LYS A 20 -6.37 -9.19 -21.00
CA LYS A 20 -5.68 -9.38 -19.72
C LYS A 20 -6.12 -8.29 -18.76
N THR A 21 -6.33 -8.66 -17.52
CA THR A 21 -6.68 -7.70 -16.47
C THR A 21 -5.55 -7.60 -15.46
N LEU A 22 -5.45 -6.43 -14.85
CA LEU A 22 -4.57 -6.16 -13.71
C LEU A 22 -5.41 -5.39 -12.69
N VAL A 23 -5.67 -6.01 -11.55
CA VAL A 23 -6.42 -5.42 -10.44
C VAL A 23 -5.44 -5.09 -9.33
N ILE A 24 -5.41 -3.82 -8.92
CA ILE A 24 -4.43 -3.26 -7.99
C ILE A 24 -5.17 -2.69 -6.79
N GLN A 25 -4.80 -3.11 -5.59
CA GLN A 25 -5.27 -2.52 -4.33
C GLN A 25 -4.26 -1.47 -3.87
N ASN A 26 -4.72 -0.26 -3.54
CA ASN A 26 -3.94 0.82 -2.92
C ASN A 26 -2.62 1.16 -3.63
N ASN A 27 -2.60 1.11 -4.96
CA ASN A 27 -1.39 1.28 -5.79
C ASN A 27 -0.26 0.27 -5.52
N ASN A 28 -0.51 -0.79 -4.75
CA ASN A 28 0.48 -1.83 -4.47
C ASN A 28 0.47 -2.89 -5.58
N LEU A 29 1.50 -2.88 -6.42
CA LEU A 29 1.64 -3.86 -7.51
C LEU A 29 2.06 -5.26 -7.02
N ASN A 30 2.61 -5.38 -5.80
CA ASN A 30 3.09 -6.67 -5.29
C ASN A 30 1.97 -7.65 -4.98
N THR A 31 0.78 -7.14 -4.65
CA THR A 31 -0.42 -7.94 -4.34
C THR A 31 -1.44 -7.93 -5.46
N ALA A 32 -1.06 -7.42 -6.65
CA ALA A 32 -1.99 -7.28 -7.75
C ALA A 32 -2.47 -8.64 -8.27
N ILE A 33 -3.76 -8.73 -8.59
CA ILE A 33 -4.37 -9.90 -9.20
C ILE A 33 -4.35 -9.70 -10.72
N THR A 34 -3.73 -10.63 -11.44
CA THR A 34 -3.54 -10.53 -12.89
C THR A 34 -4.26 -11.63 -13.66
N ASP A 35 -4.51 -11.37 -14.95
CA ASP A 35 -4.95 -12.35 -15.94
C ASP A 35 -6.25 -13.11 -15.58
N LEU A 36 -7.16 -12.44 -14.85
CA LEU A 36 -8.50 -12.98 -14.60
C LEU A 36 -9.19 -13.27 -15.94
N LYS A 37 -9.94 -14.37 -15.99
CA LYS A 37 -10.72 -14.75 -17.16
C LYS A 37 -12.17 -14.29 -16.99
N PRO A 38 -12.84 -13.78 -18.03
CA PRO A 38 -14.26 -13.50 -17.91
C PRO A 38 -15.04 -14.80 -17.67
N GLN A 39 -15.99 -14.79 -16.75
CA GLN A 39 -16.91 -15.92 -16.56
C GLN A 39 -18.05 -15.91 -17.60
N TYR A 40 -18.42 -14.72 -18.08
CA TYR A 40 -19.47 -14.56 -19.10
C TYR A 40 -19.05 -13.55 -20.16
N THR A 41 -19.43 -13.83 -21.41
CA THR A 41 -19.29 -12.93 -22.56
C THR A 41 -20.65 -12.70 -23.18
N LEU A 42 -21.13 -11.45 -23.16
CA LEU A 42 -22.41 -11.02 -23.71
C LEU A 42 -22.16 -9.99 -24.81
N GLY A 43 -21.98 -10.44 -26.06
CA GLY A 43 -21.51 -9.58 -27.14
C GLY A 43 -20.12 -9.01 -26.82
N ASN A 44 -20.00 -7.67 -26.79
CA ASN A 44 -18.76 -6.97 -26.43
C ASN A 44 -18.66 -6.62 -24.93
N GLN A 45 -19.41 -7.34 -24.09
CA GLN A 45 -19.36 -7.21 -22.64
C GLN A 45 -18.73 -8.48 -22.02
N LEU A 46 -17.72 -8.29 -21.18
CA LEU A 46 -17.03 -9.32 -20.42
C LEU A 46 -17.31 -9.12 -18.94
N ILE A 47 -17.74 -10.17 -18.25
CA ILE A 47 -18.17 -10.12 -16.84
C ILE A 47 -17.27 -11.01 -16.01
N TYR A 48 -16.76 -10.47 -14.91
CA TYR A 48 -15.90 -11.12 -13.92
C TYR A 48 -16.54 -10.95 -12.55
N ARG A 49 -17.08 -12.03 -11.99
CA ARG A 49 -17.78 -12.09 -10.68
C ARG A 49 -17.29 -13.31 -9.90
N TYR A 50 -16.02 -13.23 -9.52
CA TYR A 50 -15.35 -14.29 -8.79
C TYR A 50 -15.52 -14.09 -7.29
N ASP A 51 -15.86 -15.17 -6.59
CA ASP A 51 -15.93 -15.15 -5.12
C ASP A 51 -14.53 -15.11 -4.49
N THR A 52 -13.54 -15.77 -5.11
CA THR A 52 -12.21 -15.95 -4.51
C THR A 52 -11.08 -15.38 -5.37
N GLU A 53 -11.08 -15.61 -6.68
CA GLU A 53 -9.98 -15.24 -7.56
C GLU A 53 -9.81 -13.73 -7.71
N SER A 54 -10.88 -12.97 -7.48
CA SER A 54 -10.86 -11.49 -7.49
C SER A 54 -10.88 -10.88 -6.07
N ALA A 55 -10.71 -11.70 -5.03
CA ALA A 55 -10.79 -11.28 -3.65
C ALA A 55 -9.42 -10.78 -3.15
N PHE A 56 -9.46 -9.68 -2.41
CA PHE A 56 -8.31 -9.14 -1.69
C PHE A 56 -8.56 -9.26 -0.20
N ASP A 57 -7.48 -9.40 0.56
CA ASP A 57 -7.54 -9.15 2.00
C ASP A 57 -7.89 -7.68 2.23
N GLY A 58 -8.84 -7.42 3.15
CA GLY A 58 -9.28 -6.05 3.44
C GLY A 58 -8.21 -5.19 4.12
N GLY A 59 -7.23 -5.81 4.78
CA GLY A 59 -6.19 -5.10 5.53
C GLY A 59 -6.76 -4.22 6.64
N ASN A 60 -6.00 -3.22 7.05
CA ASN A 60 -6.41 -2.16 7.97
C ASN A 60 -5.89 -0.82 7.44
N GLU A 61 -6.45 0.28 7.93
CA GLU A 61 -5.99 1.63 7.64
C GLU A 61 -4.50 1.75 7.97
N TYR A 62 -3.73 2.40 7.10
CA TYR A 62 -2.32 2.70 7.29
C TYR A 62 -2.11 3.59 8.52
N TYR A 63 -0.96 3.41 9.18
CA TYR A 63 -0.45 4.43 10.09
C TYR A 63 0.02 5.63 9.28
N PHE A 64 0.10 6.78 9.93
CA PHE A 64 0.64 7.97 9.29
C PHE A 64 1.37 8.90 10.24
N PHE A 65 2.24 9.72 9.67
CA PHE A 65 2.90 10.83 10.35
C PHE A 65 3.11 11.98 9.37
N GLU A 66 3.38 13.17 9.91
CA GLU A 66 3.70 14.35 9.12
C GLU A 66 4.94 15.09 9.66
N THR A 67 5.85 15.47 8.77
CA THR A 67 7.08 16.22 9.09
C THR A 67 7.19 17.55 8.31
N LYS A 68 6.05 18.17 7.98
CA LYS A 68 6.01 19.43 7.20
C LYS A 68 6.79 20.60 7.82
N ASP A 69 6.94 20.60 9.13
CA ASP A 69 7.85 21.49 9.85
C ASP A 69 8.84 20.61 10.64
N VAL A 70 10.11 20.63 10.24
CA VAL A 70 11.17 19.86 10.91
C VAL A 70 11.37 20.26 12.37
N ARG A 71 10.90 21.45 12.77
CA ARG A 71 11.06 22.02 14.12
C ARG A 71 9.85 21.82 15.01
N ALA A 72 8.82 21.12 14.54
CA ALA A 72 7.62 20.86 15.32
C ALA A 72 7.25 19.37 15.29
N ALA A 73 6.91 18.84 16.46
CA ALA A 73 6.26 17.54 16.58
C ALA A 73 4.80 17.66 16.11
N ASN A 74 4.55 17.26 14.86
CA ASN A 74 3.23 17.22 14.24
C ASN A 74 2.57 15.85 14.47
N VAL A 75 1.50 15.55 13.72
CA VAL A 75 0.77 14.29 13.86
C VAL A 75 1.68 13.07 13.66
N GLY A 76 1.54 12.08 14.53
CA GLY A 76 2.35 10.86 14.53
C GLY A 76 3.78 11.02 15.07
N VAL A 77 4.27 12.25 15.28
CA VAL A 77 5.59 12.54 15.83
C VAL A 77 5.49 12.80 17.33
N GLN A 78 6.20 12.03 18.14
CA GLN A 78 6.22 12.18 19.60
C GLN A 78 7.13 13.33 20.04
N PHE A 79 8.35 13.38 19.50
CA PHE A 79 9.29 14.46 19.74
C PHE A 79 10.29 14.58 18.59
N ILE A 80 11.02 15.68 18.60
CA ILE A 80 12.08 15.95 17.64
C ILE A 80 13.40 16.21 18.37
N ASP A 81 14.50 15.92 17.70
CA ASP A 81 15.85 16.22 18.16
C ASP A 81 16.66 16.80 17.00
N LEU A 82 17.48 17.83 17.27
CA LEU A 82 18.37 18.39 16.26
C LEU A 82 19.77 17.85 16.48
N GLN A 83 20.22 17.02 15.54
CA GLN A 83 21.60 16.54 15.44
C GLN A 83 22.27 17.20 14.23
N ASP A 84 22.98 16.42 13.40
CA ASP A 84 23.46 16.92 12.11
C ASP A 84 22.29 17.29 11.16
N ILE A 85 21.20 16.52 11.25
CA ILE A 85 19.89 16.82 10.65
C ILE A 85 18.79 16.72 11.72
N TYR A 86 17.58 17.16 11.40
CA TYR A 86 16.44 16.94 12.29
C TYR A 86 16.06 15.47 12.33
N HIS A 87 15.86 14.96 13.55
CA HIS A 87 15.38 13.62 13.84
C HIS A 87 13.94 13.72 14.34
N SER A 88 13.04 12.94 13.75
CA SER A 88 11.63 12.85 14.13
C SER A 88 11.37 11.47 14.72
N PHE A 89 11.01 11.42 16.00
CA PHE A 89 10.71 10.17 16.69
C PHE A 89 9.21 9.96 16.70
N LEU A 90 8.75 8.89 16.06
CA LEU A 90 7.32 8.57 15.97
C LEU A 90 6.83 7.93 17.26
N PHE A 91 5.52 8.05 17.53
CA PHE A 91 4.90 7.29 18.61
C PHE A 91 5.02 5.78 18.36
N THR A 92 5.34 5.02 19.41
CA THR A 92 5.35 3.55 19.35
C THR A 92 3.96 3.02 18.97
N ASN A 93 3.91 2.25 17.89
CA ASN A 93 2.70 1.56 17.48
C ASN A 93 2.62 0.17 18.11
N GLY A 94 1.44 -0.44 18.12
CA GLY A 94 1.25 -1.81 18.60
C GLY A 94 0.46 -2.63 17.59
N LYS A 95 0.48 -3.96 17.77
CA LYS A 95 -0.30 -4.90 16.95
C LYS A 95 -1.80 -4.57 17.02
N ARG A 96 -2.45 -4.46 15.85
CA ARG A 96 -3.89 -4.15 15.72
C ARG A 96 -4.75 -5.34 15.27
N LYS A 97 -4.12 -6.44 14.80
CA LYS A 97 -4.83 -7.62 14.26
C LYS A 97 -5.94 -8.17 15.16
N ASP A 98 -5.72 -8.15 16.48
CA ASP A 98 -6.64 -8.74 17.46
C ASP A 98 -7.57 -7.70 18.12
N LEU A 99 -7.54 -6.45 17.64
CA LEU A 99 -8.37 -5.35 18.14
C LEU A 99 -9.60 -5.13 17.24
N PRO A 100 -10.69 -4.53 17.77
CA PRO A 100 -11.80 -4.10 16.94
C PRO A 100 -11.37 -3.07 15.89
N TYR A 101 -11.97 -3.15 14.71
CA TYR A 101 -11.78 -2.15 13.67
C TYR A 101 -12.16 -0.76 14.16
N THR A 102 -11.29 0.21 13.90
CA THR A 102 -11.52 1.63 14.17
C THR A 102 -11.22 2.40 12.90
N TYR A 103 -12.19 3.18 12.43
CA TYR A 103 -12.01 4.02 11.26
C TYR A 103 -10.92 5.08 11.53
N ASN A 104 -9.92 5.12 10.66
CA ASN A 104 -8.80 6.05 10.74
C ASN A 104 -8.41 6.46 9.31
N PRO A 105 -9.06 7.49 8.74
CA PRO A 105 -8.92 7.82 7.33
C PRO A 105 -7.46 8.14 6.97
N ASP A 106 -7.03 7.63 5.83
CA ASP A 106 -5.68 7.77 5.32
C ASP A 106 -5.68 8.12 3.82
N ILE A 107 -4.53 8.01 3.15
CA ILE A 107 -4.40 8.19 1.70
C ILE A 107 -3.97 6.90 1.01
N ASN A 108 -4.42 5.76 1.52
CA ASN A 108 -4.26 4.41 0.97
C ASN A 108 -2.79 4.04 0.69
N GLY A 109 -1.89 4.31 1.63
CA GLY A 109 -0.47 3.96 1.51
C GLY A 109 0.38 4.95 0.72
N ASN A 110 -0.22 6.02 0.18
CA ASN A 110 0.52 7.07 -0.52
C ASN A 110 1.25 8.01 0.47
N PHE A 111 2.01 8.94 -0.10
CA PHE A 111 2.70 10.00 0.63
C PHE A 111 2.57 11.31 -0.15
N VAL A 112 2.73 12.44 0.54
CA VAL A 112 2.70 13.77 -0.05
C VAL A 112 3.85 14.58 0.52
N ILE A 113 4.74 15.08 -0.33
CA ILE A 113 5.82 15.98 0.08
C ILE A 113 5.21 17.34 0.42
N THR A 114 5.41 17.78 1.66
CA THR A 114 4.86 19.03 2.16
C THR A 114 5.86 19.72 3.08
N THR A 115 5.86 21.05 3.04
CA THR A 115 6.67 21.88 3.93
C THR A 115 5.94 23.16 4.30
N VAL A 116 6.25 23.73 5.45
CA VAL A 116 5.83 25.09 5.82
C VAL A 116 6.75 26.15 5.21
N ASP A 117 6.18 27.31 4.87
CA ASP A 117 6.89 28.52 4.42
C ASP A 117 7.87 28.32 3.24
N ARG A 118 7.48 27.52 2.25
CA ARG A 118 8.23 27.27 1.01
C ARG A 118 7.29 27.34 -0.19
N ASN A 119 7.87 27.69 -1.34
CA ASN A 119 7.11 27.83 -2.59
C ASN A 119 7.26 26.58 -3.47
N ASP A 120 8.42 25.92 -3.42
CA ASP A 120 8.72 24.75 -4.24
C ASP A 120 9.19 23.57 -3.38
N VAL A 121 8.25 22.71 -3.01
CA VAL A 121 8.50 21.54 -2.15
C VAL A 121 9.42 20.51 -2.82
N ASP A 122 9.55 20.52 -4.15
CA ASP A 122 10.37 19.55 -4.87
C ASP A 122 11.86 19.80 -4.65
N VAL A 123 12.27 21.05 -4.41
CA VAL A 123 13.68 21.41 -4.20
C VAL A 123 13.96 22.01 -2.82
N GLU A 124 12.95 22.51 -2.11
CA GLU A 124 13.15 23.21 -0.84
C GLU A 124 12.86 22.35 0.40
N ALA A 125 12.21 21.19 0.24
CA ALA A 125 11.95 20.29 1.36
C ALA A 125 13.17 19.48 1.76
N ASP A 126 13.43 19.44 3.06
CA ASP A 126 14.61 18.78 3.62
C ASP A 126 14.37 17.29 3.84
N TYR A 127 15.44 16.54 4.11
CA TYR A 127 15.37 15.17 4.61
C TYR A 127 15.57 15.14 6.13
N THR A 128 14.67 14.46 6.83
CA THR A 128 14.79 14.20 8.27
C THR A 128 15.06 12.73 8.52
N MET A 129 15.75 12.42 9.61
CA MET A 129 15.86 11.04 10.09
C MET A 129 14.55 10.68 10.82
N VAL A 130 13.80 9.72 10.31
CA VAL A 130 12.54 9.30 10.93
C VAL A 130 12.77 8.01 11.70
N HIS A 131 12.46 7.99 12.99
CA HIS A 131 12.60 6.84 13.87
C HIS A 131 11.24 6.20 14.09
N PHE A 132 11.10 4.96 13.62
CA PHE A 132 9.91 4.13 13.75
C PHE A 132 10.06 3.20 14.95
N SER A 133 8.93 2.93 15.61
CA SER A 133 8.88 2.12 16.82
C SER A 133 7.62 1.26 16.83
N LEU A 134 7.79 -0.04 17.04
CA LEU A 134 6.72 -1.02 17.10
C LEU A 134 6.87 -1.92 18.32
N LEU A 135 5.82 -1.96 19.15
CA LEU A 135 5.65 -2.94 20.20
C LEU A 135 5.08 -4.24 19.63
N LEU A 136 5.93 -5.26 19.55
CA LEU A 136 5.62 -6.60 19.09
C LEU A 136 6.57 -7.60 19.77
N ASP A 137 6.08 -8.78 20.12
CA ASP A 137 6.92 -9.85 20.65
C ASP A 137 8.03 -10.24 19.65
N GLU A 138 9.17 -10.70 20.18
CA GLU A 138 10.29 -11.15 19.34
C GLU A 138 9.83 -12.28 18.40
N LEU A 139 10.10 -12.11 17.12
CA LEU A 139 9.69 -13.04 16.09
C LEU A 139 10.73 -14.16 15.95
N PRO A 140 10.32 -15.33 15.43
CA PRO A 140 11.24 -16.36 14.98
C PRO A 140 12.30 -15.81 14.00
N LYS A 141 13.50 -16.42 14.00
CA LYS A 141 14.65 -15.95 13.19
C LYS A 141 14.41 -15.96 11.67
N ASP A 142 13.48 -16.77 11.20
CA ASP A 142 13.04 -16.88 9.80
C ASP A 142 12.06 -15.78 9.37
N LYS A 143 11.73 -14.83 10.26
CA LYS A 143 10.81 -13.74 10.00
C LYS A 143 11.45 -12.39 10.30
N ALA A 144 11.12 -11.40 9.46
CA ALA A 144 11.56 -10.03 9.63
C ALA A 144 10.37 -9.08 9.61
N VAL A 145 10.42 -8.04 10.45
CA VAL A 145 9.47 -6.92 10.38
C VAL A 145 10.03 -5.87 9.44
N HIS A 146 9.20 -5.40 8.52
CA HIS A 146 9.54 -4.29 7.62
C HIS A 146 8.49 -3.18 7.70
N ILE A 147 8.96 -1.95 7.54
CA ILE A 147 8.12 -0.79 7.27
C ILE A 147 7.74 -0.81 5.79
N TYR A 148 6.46 -0.59 5.51
CA TYR A 148 5.88 -0.86 4.20
C TYR A 148 4.96 0.28 3.77
N GLY A 149 5.18 0.86 2.59
CA GLY A 149 4.35 1.95 2.08
C GLY A 149 4.75 2.41 0.67
N GLY A 150 3.97 3.32 0.10
CA GLY A 150 4.17 3.81 -1.26
C GLY A 150 5.42 4.69 -1.43
N PHE A 151 6.04 5.16 -0.35
CA PHE A 151 7.22 6.03 -0.38
C PHE A 151 8.45 5.39 -1.04
N ASN A 152 8.55 4.06 -1.02
CA ASN A 152 9.57 3.30 -1.75
C ASN A 152 8.92 2.26 -2.68
N ASN A 153 7.70 2.54 -3.18
CA ASN A 153 6.94 1.63 -4.02
C ASN A 153 6.73 0.24 -3.39
N PHE A 154 6.48 0.20 -2.08
CA PHE A 154 6.22 -1.02 -1.33
C PHE A 154 7.37 -2.04 -1.43
N ALA A 155 8.62 -1.58 -1.55
CA ALA A 155 9.79 -2.45 -1.64
C ALA A 155 10.22 -2.95 -0.25
N ILE A 156 10.61 -4.23 -0.19
CA ILE A 156 11.26 -4.85 0.98
C ILE A 156 12.77 -4.73 0.80
N GLU A 157 13.40 -3.91 1.64
CA GLU A 157 14.82 -3.58 1.55
C GLU A 157 15.44 -3.55 2.95
N ASP A 158 16.77 -3.61 3.03
CA ASP A 158 17.48 -3.54 4.32
C ASP A 158 17.17 -2.25 5.09
N MET A 159 16.92 -1.14 4.36
CA MET A 159 16.56 0.14 4.97
C MET A 159 15.22 0.10 5.72
N THR A 160 14.26 -0.72 5.26
CA THR A 160 12.94 -0.81 5.89
C THR A 160 12.86 -1.88 6.97
N LYS A 161 13.91 -2.69 7.12
CA LYS A 161 13.98 -3.77 8.11
C LYS A 161 14.07 -3.19 9.52
N MET A 162 13.22 -3.65 10.41
CA MET A 162 13.28 -3.30 11.82
C MET A 162 14.12 -4.29 12.61
N THR A 163 14.82 -3.78 13.61
CA THR A 163 15.65 -4.57 14.52
C THR A 163 14.95 -4.66 15.88
N PHE A 164 14.83 -5.87 16.42
CA PHE A 164 14.34 -6.05 17.78
C PHE A 164 15.40 -5.64 18.80
N ASN A 165 15.06 -4.73 19.70
CA ASN A 165 15.88 -4.29 20.80
C ASN A 165 15.42 -4.99 22.09
N SER A 166 16.23 -5.90 22.62
CA SER A 166 15.88 -6.69 23.81
C SER A 166 15.83 -5.87 25.10
N GLU A 167 16.45 -4.70 25.14
CA GLU A 167 16.43 -3.82 26.32
C GLU A 167 15.12 -3.02 26.39
N SER A 168 14.65 -2.49 25.26
CA SER A 168 13.38 -1.75 25.17
C SER A 168 12.17 -2.66 24.95
N GLY A 169 12.37 -3.86 24.42
CA GLY A 169 11.30 -4.78 24.01
C GLY A 169 10.56 -4.31 22.75
N LEU A 170 11.20 -3.49 21.92
CA LEU A 170 10.60 -2.85 20.75
C LEU A 170 11.35 -3.22 19.47
N TYR A 171 10.62 -3.23 18.35
CA TYR A 171 11.23 -3.16 17.03
C TYR A 171 11.48 -1.70 16.68
N GLU A 172 12.72 -1.41 16.28
CA GLU A 172 13.19 -0.05 15.99
C GLU A 172 13.81 -0.01 14.59
N CYS A 173 13.58 1.08 13.86
CA CYS A 173 14.18 1.33 12.56
C CYS A 173 14.27 2.84 12.34
N ALA A 174 15.35 3.31 11.72
CA ALA A 174 15.47 4.71 11.39
C ALA A 174 16.08 4.89 10.00
N PHE A 175 15.44 5.72 9.18
CA PHE A 175 15.96 6.09 7.87
C PHE A 175 15.48 7.48 7.45
N ARG A 176 16.12 8.02 6.41
CA ARG A 176 15.84 9.37 5.94
C ARG A 176 14.62 9.39 5.05
N LEU A 177 13.69 10.30 5.36
CA LEU A 177 12.56 10.63 4.50
C LEU A 177 12.52 12.14 4.28
N LYS A 178 12.06 12.55 3.09
CA LYS A 178 11.84 13.95 2.79
C LYS A 178 10.69 14.47 3.65
N GLN A 179 10.62 15.77 3.92
CA GLN A 179 9.49 16.32 4.67
C GLN A 179 8.16 16.04 3.96
N GLY A 180 7.15 15.62 4.71
CA GLY A 180 5.85 15.35 4.15
C GLY A 180 4.92 14.58 5.06
N PHE A 181 3.77 14.22 4.50
CA PHE A 181 2.82 13.28 5.08
C PHE A 181 3.04 11.89 4.48
N TYR A 182 3.15 10.87 5.32
CA TYR A 182 3.46 9.51 4.90
C TYR A 182 2.48 8.52 5.49
N ASN A 183 1.91 7.65 4.66
CA ASN A 183 1.29 6.41 5.12
C ASN A 183 2.30 5.27 5.14
N TYR A 184 2.16 4.40 6.14
CA TYR A 184 2.98 3.20 6.28
C TYR A 184 2.25 2.11 7.08
N LYS A 185 2.70 0.88 6.90
CA LYS A 185 2.33 -0.31 7.67
C LYS A 185 3.58 -0.99 8.18
N TYR A 186 3.38 -1.88 9.16
CA TYR A 186 4.35 -2.90 9.48
C TYR A 186 3.88 -4.22 8.89
N VAL A 187 4.78 -4.90 8.20
CA VAL A 187 4.51 -6.21 7.58
C VAL A 187 5.53 -7.22 8.07
N ILE A 188 5.14 -8.50 8.06
CA ILE A 188 6.07 -9.58 8.34
C ILE A 188 6.46 -10.23 7.02
N VAL A 189 7.76 -10.42 6.82
CA VAL A 189 8.32 -11.12 5.66
C VAL A 189 8.95 -12.42 6.15
N ASP A 190 8.63 -13.53 5.50
CA ASP A 190 9.25 -14.83 5.78
C ASP A 190 10.55 -15.04 4.98
N GLU A 191 11.26 -16.14 5.24
CA GLU A 191 12.50 -16.51 4.56
C GLU A 191 12.37 -16.68 3.04
N THR A 192 11.14 -16.86 2.53
CA THR A 192 10.87 -16.97 1.08
C THR A 192 10.67 -15.61 0.42
N GLY A 193 10.63 -14.54 1.21
CA GLY A 193 10.32 -13.18 0.75
C GLY A 193 8.81 -12.91 0.65
N LYS A 194 7.96 -13.81 1.15
CA LYS A 194 6.51 -13.60 1.13
C LYS A 194 6.13 -12.59 2.20
N VAL A 195 5.39 -11.57 1.78
CA VAL A 195 4.89 -10.49 2.64
C VAL A 195 3.51 -10.87 3.19
N ASP A 196 3.35 -10.82 4.51
CA ASP A 196 2.07 -10.90 5.21
C ASP A 196 1.71 -9.50 5.76
N GLU A 197 0.87 -8.77 5.01
CA GLU A 197 0.39 -7.43 5.39
C GLU A 197 -0.56 -7.46 6.61
N GLY A 198 -1.29 -8.57 6.78
CA GLY A 198 -2.32 -8.73 7.81
C GLY A 198 -1.77 -9.20 9.15
N ALA A 199 -0.52 -9.66 9.22
CA ALA A 199 0.08 -10.24 10.43
C ALA A 199 0.04 -9.31 11.65
N ILE A 200 0.30 -8.01 11.44
CA ILE A 200 0.38 -7.00 12.50
C ILE A 200 -0.89 -6.14 12.49
N SER A 201 -1.31 -5.68 11.31
CA SER A 201 -2.40 -4.72 11.17
C SER A 201 -3.79 -5.37 11.24
N GLY A 202 -3.90 -6.65 10.88
CA GLY A 202 -5.18 -7.35 10.70
C GLY A 202 -5.80 -7.15 9.32
N ASN A 203 -6.85 -7.93 9.06
CA ASN A 203 -7.66 -7.87 7.84
C ASN A 203 -9.12 -7.62 8.24
N PHE A 204 -9.61 -6.42 7.94
CA PHE A 204 -10.97 -5.97 8.22
C PHE A 204 -11.63 -5.59 6.91
N TRP A 205 -12.83 -6.13 6.66
CA TRP A 205 -13.55 -5.89 5.42
C TRP A 205 -14.05 -4.44 5.30
N GLN A 206 -14.18 -3.74 6.44
CA GLN A 206 -14.64 -2.34 6.52
C GLN A 206 -13.58 -1.32 6.08
N THR A 207 -12.32 -1.73 5.97
CA THR A 207 -11.20 -0.83 5.67
C THR A 207 -11.41 -0.16 4.32
N GLU A 208 -11.21 1.16 4.29
CA GLU A 208 -11.22 1.91 3.05
C GLU A 208 -10.00 1.53 2.20
N ASN A 209 -10.25 1.08 0.98
CA ASN A 209 -9.25 0.66 0.03
C ASN A 209 -9.65 1.18 -1.35
N ASN A 210 -8.65 1.61 -2.12
CA ASN A 210 -8.82 1.98 -3.52
C ASN A 210 -8.43 0.81 -4.42
N TYR A 211 -9.28 0.47 -5.39
CA TYR A 211 -9.03 -0.59 -6.36
C TYR A 211 -9.00 -0.02 -7.77
N LYS A 212 -7.93 -0.33 -8.50
CA LYS A 212 -7.75 0.03 -9.91
C LYS A 212 -7.77 -1.21 -10.77
N VAL A 213 -8.53 -1.17 -11.86
CA VAL A 213 -8.61 -2.23 -12.85
C VAL A 213 -8.07 -1.70 -14.17
N LEU A 214 -6.96 -2.28 -14.63
CA LEU A 214 -6.38 -1.99 -15.92
C LEU A 214 -6.72 -3.15 -16.87
N VAL A 215 -7.27 -2.81 -18.03
CA VAL A 215 -7.66 -3.79 -19.05
C VAL A 215 -6.73 -3.65 -20.24
N TYR A 216 -5.96 -4.70 -20.49
CA TYR A 216 -5.05 -4.80 -21.62
C TYR A 216 -5.65 -5.67 -22.72
N TYR A 217 -5.40 -5.29 -23.96
CA TYR A 217 -5.78 -6.04 -25.15
C TYR A 217 -4.59 -6.25 -26.07
N ARG A 218 -4.38 -7.50 -26.49
CA ARG A 218 -3.41 -7.89 -27.52
C ARG A 218 -4.11 -8.76 -28.55
N ASP A 219 -4.28 -8.20 -29.74
CA ASP A 219 -4.81 -8.94 -30.88
C ASP A 219 -3.84 -10.02 -31.37
N LEU A 220 -4.34 -11.00 -32.10
CA LEU A 220 -3.52 -12.08 -32.65
C LEU A 220 -2.47 -11.50 -33.62
N GLY A 221 -1.19 -11.75 -33.33
CA GLY A 221 -0.07 -11.20 -34.11
C GLY A 221 0.33 -9.75 -33.76
N ALA A 222 -0.32 -9.12 -32.79
CA ALA A 222 0.10 -7.80 -32.31
C ALA A 222 1.44 -7.87 -31.56
N ARG A 223 2.18 -6.74 -31.61
CA ARG A 223 3.55 -6.64 -31.07
C ARG A 223 3.63 -6.17 -29.63
N PHE A 224 2.51 -5.73 -29.04
CA PHE A 224 2.45 -5.17 -27.69
C PHE A 224 1.04 -5.28 -27.09
N ASP A 225 0.95 -5.19 -25.77
CA ASP A 225 -0.32 -5.07 -25.04
C ASP A 225 -0.77 -3.61 -25.02
N ARG A 226 -1.99 -3.34 -25.48
CA ARG A 226 -2.60 -2.01 -25.41
C ARG A 226 -3.40 -1.88 -24.12
N LEU A 227 -3.17 -0.85 -23.32
CA LEU A 227 -4.13 -0.47 -22.28
C LEU A 227 -5.36 0.14 -22.96
N ILE A 228 -6.49 -0.56 -22.89
CA ILE A 228 -7.74 -0.18 -23.57
C ILE A 228 -8.82 0.32 -22.59
N GLY A 229 -8.58 0.18 -21.29
CA GLY A 229 -9.50 0.64 -20.26
C GLY A 229 -8.84 0.75 -18.90
N LEU A 230 -9.32 1.71 -18.12
CA LEU A 230 -9.01 1.92 -16.71
C LEU A 230 -10.33 2.14 -15.98
N GLY A 231 -10.54 1.40 -14.88
CA GLY A 231 -11.62 1.64 -13.93
C GLY A 231 -11.02 1.80 -12.53
N GLU A 232 -11.64 2.64 -11.71
CA GLU A 232 -11.23 2.88 -10.33
C GLU A 232 -12.46 2.93 -9.42
N THR A 233 -12.37 2.32 -8.25
CA THR A 233 -13.45 2.31 -7.25
C THR A 233 -12.86 2.24 -5.84
N SER A 234 -13.67 2.57 -4.83
CA SER A 234 -13.31 2.48 -3.41
C SER A 234 -14.24 1.52 -2.68
N SER A 235 -13.72 0.81 -1.67
CA SER A 235 -14.53 -0.03 -0.77
C SER A 235 -15.52 0.75 0.09
N VAL A 236 -15.48 2.09 0.11
CA VAL A 236 -16.56 2.89 0.72
C VAL A 236 -17.92 2.60 0.07
N ASN A 237 -17.93 2.19 -1.20
CA ASN A 237 -19.13 1.84 -1.96
C ASN A 237 -19.36 0.32 -2.05
N ILE A 238 -19.03 -0.45 -1.01
CA ILE A 238 -19.36 -1.89 -0.98
C ILE A 238 -20.88 -2.09 -1.08
N SER A 239 -21.31 -2.83 -2.10
CA SER A 239 -22.64 -3.43 -2.16
C SER A 239 -22.55 -4.90 -1.74
N ASN A 240 -23.15 -5.25 -0.60
CA ASN A 240 -23.27 -6.63 -0.11
C ASN A 240 -24.51 -7.31 -0.69
#